data_AF-A2RA00-F1
#
_entry.id   AF-A2RA00-F1
#
_cell.length_a   1.000
_cell.length_b   1.000
_cell.length_c   1.000
_cell.angle_alpha   90.00
_cell.angle_beta   90.00
_cell.angle_gamma   90.00
#
_symmetry.space_group_name_H-M   'P 1'
#
loop_
_entity.id
_entity.type
_entity.pdbx_description
1 polymer ?
#
loop_
_entity_poly.entity_id
_entity_poly.type
_entity_poly.pdbx_seq_one_letter_code
_entity_poly.pdbx_strand_id
1 'polypeptide(L)'
;MAAHSPLRIAVLINTPPGNEFRNDVRGSYRDALNVIAPNAQVDMYDPVFEGSFPNPQNYDLIVLSGGKADASSSEPCVLGVLDFLRRTARESPKTKILGICWGHQAILRAFGGEVRAVPTGPIAGLEDVNLTEAGMKLFSTRSGVKAYAHPGVQTELAKKMLLEEDEVYNGNFSKWELQDYLKRLEQPTDGFLVLRRVIKWVRE
;
A
#
# COMPACT_ATOMS: atom_id res chain seq x y z
N MET A 1 -6.45 6.64 32.66
CA MET A 1 -6.68 6.24 31.25
C MET A 1 -5.94 4.92 31.04
N ALA A 2 -6.64 3.84 30.72
CA ALA A 2 -5.97 2.55 30.48
C ALA A 2 -5.04 2.70 29.27
N ALA A 3 -3.75 2.41 29.43
CA ALA A 3 -2.82 2.39 28.31
C ALA A 3 -3.26 1.25 27.38
N HIS A 4 -3.81 1.60 26.21
CA HIS A 4 -4.09 0.61 25.18
C HIS A 4 -2.79 -0.08 24.79
N SER A 5 -2.82 -1.40 24.65
CA SER A 5 -1.70 -2.17 24.14
C SER A 5 -1.18 -1.57 22.82
N PRO A 6 0.13 -1.66 22.55
CA PRO A 6 0.71 -1.27 21.27
C PRO A 6 -0.08 -1.85 20.09
N LEU A 7 -0.29 -1.02 19.06
CA LEU A 7 -0.90 -1.50 17.81
C LEU A 7 0.09 -2.44 17.12
N ARG A 8 -0.33 -3.65 16.76
CA ARG A 8 0.53 -4.64 16.10
C ARG A 8 0.24 -4.65 14.61
N ILE A 9 1.25 -4.32 13.81
CA ILE A 9 1.15 -4.19 12.35
C ILE A 9 2.13 -5.15 11.69
N ALA A 10 1.64 -5.99 10.78
CA ALA A 10 2.48 -6.75 9.87
C ALA A 10 2.48 -6.10 8.49
N VAL A 11 3.65 -5.83 7.93
CA VAL A 11 3.81 -5.32 6.56
C VAL A 11 4.39 -6.42 5.68
N LEU A 12 3.62 -6.84 4.67
CA LEU A 12 4.02 -7.84 3.69
C LEU A 12 4.64 -7.10 2.50
N ILE A 13 5.97 -7.20 2.40
CA ILE A 13 6.81 -6.57 1.38
C ILE A 13 6.86 -7.49 0.17
N ASN A 14 6.34 -7.01 -0.97
CA ASN A 14 6.26 -7.75 -2.23
C ASN A 14 7.26 -7.24 -3.30
N THR A 15 8.28 -6.51 -2.85
CA THR A 15 9.39 -6.03 -3.68
C THR A 15 10.53 -7.06 -3.68
N PRO A 16 11.09 -7.42 -4.84
CA PRO A 16 12.15 -8.43 -4.93
C PRO A 16 13.34 -8.18 -3.99
N PRO A 17 13.93 -9.22 -3.37
CA PRO A 17 15.14 -9.11 -2.55
C PRO A 17 16.38 -8.67 -3.35
N GLY A 18 17.42 -8.25 -2.65
CA GLY A 18 18.75 -8.02 -3.24
C GLY A 18 18.99 -6.67 -3.92
N ASN A 19 18.08 -5.69 -3.76
CA ASN A 19 18.26 -4.33 -4.27
C ASN A 19 18.04 -3.28 -3.17
N GLU A 20 18.65 -2.10 -3.36
CA GLU A 20 18.51 -0.96 -2.44
C GLU A 20 17.05 -0.48 -2.36
N PHE A 21 16.33 -0.54 -3.48
CA PHE A 21 14.92 -0.14 -3.55
C PHE A 21 14.03 -0.89 -2.54
N ARG A 22 14.27 -2.19 -2.27
CA ARG A 22 13.56 -2.92 -1.20
C ARG A 22 13.81 -2.31 0.18
N ASN A 23 15.02 -1.86 0.46
CA ASN A 23 15.33 -1.19 1.72
C ASN A 23 14.61 0.15 1.82
N ASP A 24 14.52 0.91 0.73
CA ASP A 24 13.77 2.17 0.71
C ASP A 24 12.28 1.94 0.91
N VAL A 25 11.71 0.91 0.27
CA VAL A 25 10.31 0.53 0.49
C VAL A 25 10.09 0.18 1.96
N ARG A 26 10.97 -0.62 2.58
CA ARG A 26 10.88 -0.97 4.00
C ARG A 26 11.02 0.26 4.90
N GLY A 27 12.00 1.11 4.63
CA GLY A 27 12.18 2.40 5.31
C GLY A 27 10.90 3.24 5.24
N SER A 28 10.28 3.29 4.06
CA SER A 28 9.09 4.11 3.83
C SER A 28 7.91 3.74 4.71
N TYR A 29 7.64 2.43 4.85
CA TYR A 29 6.59 1.95 5.73
C TYR A 29 6.92 2.21 7.20
N ARG A 30 8.18 2.00 7.63
CA ARG A 30 8.59 2.28 9.01
C ARG A 30 8.42 3.75 9.36
N ASP A 31 8.93 4.65 8.52
CA ASP A 31 8.87 6.08 8.77
C ASP A 31 7.43 6.58 8.77
N ALA A 32 6.64 6.16 7.78
CA ALA A 32 5.22 6.51 7.70
C ALA A 32 4.45 6.06 8.95
N LEU A 33 4.64 4.80 9.37
CA LEU A 33 3.98 4.23 10.53
C LEU A 33 4.47 4.85 11.83
N ASN A 34 5.76 5.17 11.95
CA ASN A 34 6.33 5.83 13.13
C ASN A 34 5.75 7.25 13.32
N VAL A 35 5.53 7.99 12.24
CA VAL A 35 4.91 9.33 12.30
C VAL A 35 3.46 9.28 12.78
N ILE A 36 2.69 8.26 12.37
CA ILE A 36 1.24 8.20 12.65
C ILE A 36 0.88 7.34 13.86
N ALA A 37 1.74 6.39 14.22
CA ALA A 37 1.54 5.40 15.28
C ALA A 37 2.90 5.05 15.93
N PRO A 38 3.55 6.00 16.62
CA PRO A 38 4.92 5.85 17.14
C PRO A 38 5.09 4.71 18.14
N ASN A 39 4.01 4.27 18.78
CA ASN A 39 4.02 3.15 19.73
C ASN A 39 3.57 1.83 19.09
N ALA A 40 3.44 1.75 17.76
CA ALA A 40 3.08 0.52 17.08
C ALA A 40 4.28 -0.44 17.00
N GLN A 41 4.01 -1.73 17.20
CA GLN A 41 4.95 -2.78 16.83
C GLN A 41 4.77 -3.06 15.33
N VAL A 42 5.86 -2.96 14.57
CA VAL A 42 5.85 -3.17 13.12
C VAL A 42 6.80 -4.30 12.75
N ASP A 43 6.23 -5.41 12.29
CA ASP A 43 6.98 -6.54 11.77
C ASP A 43 6.86 -6.60 10.24
N MET A 44 7.88 -7.12 9.56
CA MET A 44 7.91 -7.18 8.10
C MET A 44 8.14 -8.59 7.62
N TYR A 45 7.35 -8.99 6.63
CA TYR A 45 7.33 -10.32 6.04
C TYR A 45 7.51 -10.22 4.53
N ASP A 46 8.03 -11.29 3.91
CA ASP A 46 8.14 -11.40 2.45
C ASP A 46 7.43 -12.69 2.00
N PRO A 47 6.15 -12.59 1.62
CA PRO A 47 5.39 -13.76 1.24
C PRO A 47 5.69 -14.25 -0.18
N VAL A 48 6.15 -13.36 -1.07
CA VAL A 48 6.32 -13.68 -2.49
C VAL A 48 7.67 -14.36 -2.75
N PHE A 49 8.74 -13.90 -2.12
CA PHE A 49 10.10 -14.36 -2.39
C PHE A 49 10.65 -15.28 -1.29
N GLU A 50 10.26 -15.06 -0.03
CA GLU A 50 10.72 -15.87 1.10
C GLU A 50 9.66 -16.85 1.61
N GLY A 51 8.41 -16.75 1.12
CA GLY A 51 7.29 -17.57 1.60
C GLY A 51 6.96 -17.33 3.09
N SER A 52 7.36 -16.17 3.61
CA SER A 52 7.23 -15.83 5.02
C SER A 52 5.92 -15.10 5.26
N PHE A 53 5.06 -15.67 6.12
CA PHE A 53 3.75 -15.12 6.47
C PHE A 53 3.61 -14.93 7.98
N PRO A 54 2.94 -13.84 8.44
CA PRO A 54 2.59 -13.70 9.84
C PRO A 54 1.48 -14.69 10.23
N ASN A 55 1.36 -14.98 11.53
CA ASN A 55 0.08 -15.47 12.07
C ASN A 55 -0.88 -14.27 12.20
N PRO A 56 -1.99 -14.20 11.47
CA PRO A 56 -2.83 -13.01 11.46
C PRO A 56 -3.42 -12.64 12.82
N GLN A 57 -3.69 -13.64 13.69
CA GLN A 57 -4.25 -13.41 15.02
C GLN A 57 -3.31 -12.60 15.95
N ASN A 58 -2.03 -12.51 15.61
CA ASN A 58 -1.05 -11.72 16.34
C ASN A 58 -1.07 -10.24 15.96
N TYR A 59 -1.82 -9.85 14.93
CA TYR A 59 -1.79 -8.49 14.37
C TYR A 59 -3.19 -7.87 14.32
N ASP A 60 -3.23 -6.56 14.55
CA ASP A 60 -4.44 -5.77 14.43
C ASP A 60 -4.62 -5.28 12.98
N LEU A 61 -3.50 -5.08 12.27
CA LEU A 61 -3.46 -4.69 10.87
C LEU A 61 -2.41 -5.49 10.09
N ILE A 62 -2.80 -5.99 8.93
CA ILE A 62 -1.91 -6.52 7.90
C ILE A 62 -1.92 -5.54 6.71
N VAL A 63 -0.74 -5.07 6.31
CA VAL A 63 -0.54 -4.18 5.16
C VAL A 63 0.17 -4.96 4.05
N LEU A 64 -0.45 -5.08 2.88
CA LEU A 64 0.18 -5.63 1.68
C LEU A 64 0.72 -4.47 0.85
N SER A 65 2.04 -4.45 0.65
CA SER A 65 2.69 -3.41 -0.14
C SER A 65 2.38 -3.55 -1.64
N GLY A 66 2.79 -2.54 -2.41
CA GLY A 66 3.00 -2.70 -3.85
C GLY A 66 4.06 -3.77 -4.15
N GLY A 67 4.16 -4.15 -5.41
CA GLY A 67 5.08 -5.19 -5.87
C GLY A 67 5.07 -5.27 -7.40
N LYS A 68 6.07 -5.96 -7.95
CA LYS A 68 6.24 -6.14 -9.40
C LYS A 68 5.71 -7.46 -9.92
N ALA A 69 5.28 -8.36 -9.03
CA ALA A 69 4.69 -9.62 -9.44
C ALA A 69 3.39 -9.38 -10.20
N ASP A 70 3.08 -10.25 -11.16
CA ASP A 70 1.75 -10.23 -11.78
C ASP A 70 0.72 -10.82 -10.80
N ALA A 71 -0.15 -9.96 -10.26
CA ALA A 71 -1.22 -10.37 -9.34
C ALA A 71 -2.23 -11.32 -9.97
N SER A 72 -2.36 -11.33 -11.30
CA SER A 72 -3.24 -12.22 -12.06
C SER A 72 -2.63 -13.61 -12.30
N SER A 73 -1.31 -13.74 -12.15
CA SER A 73 -0.59 -15.00 -12.39
C SER A 73 -1.06 -16.15 -11.50
N SER A 74 -0.84 -17.38 -11.98
CA SER A 74 -1.09 -18.61 -11.20
C SER A 74 0.19 -19.16 -10.55
N GLU A 75 1.22 -18.31 -10.41
CA GLU A 75 2.46 -18.69 -9.74
C GLU A 75 2.19 -19.08 -8.28
N PRO A 76 2.84 -20.13 -7.75
CA PRO A 76 2.58 -20.62 -6.39
C PRO A 76 2.72 -19.55 -5.31
N CYS A 77 3.66 -18.62 -5.46
CA CYS A 77 3.86 -17.52 -4.51
C CYS A 77 2.65 -16.57 -4.47
N VAL A 78 2.07 -16.23 -5.62
CA VAL A 78 0.86 -15.40 -5.71
C VAL A 78 -0.34 -16.14 -5.15
N LEU A 79 -0.52 -17.42 -5.53
CA LEU A 79 -1.61 -18.24 -4.99
C LEU A 79 -1.51 -18.40 -3.46
N GLY A 80 -0.30 -18.51 -2.92
CA GLY A 80 -0.05 -18.53 -1.47
C GLY A 80 -0.52 -17.25 -0.77
N VAL A 81 -0.27 -16.08 -1.36
CA VAL A 81 -0.79 -14.80 -0.85
C VAL A 81 -2.32 -14.76 -0.88
N LEU A 82 -2.95 -15.22 -1.96
CA LEU A 82 -4.41 -15.25 -2.05
C LEU A 82 -5.04 -16.19 -1.01
N ASP A 83 -4.44 -17.36 -0.81
CA ASP A 83 -4.88 -18.31 0.21
C ASP A 83 -4.72 -17.73 1.62
N PHE A 84 -3.58 -17.10 1.91
CA PHE A 84 -3.35 -16.39 3.16
C PHE A 84 -4.41 -15.31 3.45
N LEU A 85 -4.78 -14.51 2.43
CA LEU A 85 -5.83 -13.49 2.54
C LEU A 85 -7.21 -14.10 2.86
N ARG A 86 -7.57 -15.20 2.17
CA ARG A 86 -8.83 -15.92 2.43
C ARG A 86 -8.88 -16.51 3.83
N ARG A 87 -7.79 -17.16 4.27
CA ARG A 87 -7.68 -17.70 5.63
C ARG A 87 -7.74 -16.62 6.68
N THR A 88 -7.03 -15.51 6.49
CA THR A 88 -7.08 -14.35 7.41
C THR A 88 -8.51 -13.85 7.59
N ALA A 89 -9.24 -13.61 6.50
CA ALA A 89 -10.62 -13.13 6.56
C ALA A 89 -11.56 -14.12 7.28
N ARG A 90 -11.35 -15.43 7.10
CA ARG A 90 -12.18 -16.48 7.70
C ARG A 90 -11.86 -16.73 9.18
N GLU A 91 -10.57 -16.76 9.52
CA GLU A 91 -10.08 -17.30 10.80
C GLU A 91 -9.62 -16.21 11.77
N SER A 92 -9.45 -14.97 11.29
CA SER A 92 -8.99 -13.82 12.07
C SER A 92 -9.84 -12.56 11.79
N PRO A 93 -11.17 -12.60 12.04
CA PRO A 93 -12.08 -11.52 11.63
C PRO A 93 -11.84 -10.16 12.33
N LYS A 94 -11.02 -10.14 13.38
CA LYS A 94 -10.60 -8.90 14.06
C LYS A 94 -9.39 -8.24 13.41
N THR A 95 -8.62 -8.97 12.60
CA THR A 95 -7.43 -8.47 11.91
C THR A 95 -7.86 -7.76 10.64
N LYS A 96 -7.52 -6.47 10.52
CA LYS A 96 -7.87 -5.68 9.33
C LYS A 96 -6.79 -5.84 8.26
N ILE A 97 -7.19 -5.75 6.99
CA ILE A 97 -6.29 -5.89 5.85
C ILE A 97 -6.32 -4.59 5.03
N LEU A 98 -5.15 -4.03 4.76
CA LEU A 98 -4.94 -2.92 3.84
C LEU A 98 -4.09 -3.41 2.67
N GLY A 99 -4.52 -3.16 1.44
CA GLY A 99 -3.72 -3.42 0.24
C GLY A 99 -3.38 -2.14 -0.49
N ILE A 100 -2.12 -1.98 -0.88
CA ILE A 100 -1.61 -0.83 -1.63
C ILE A 100 -1.10 -1.33 -2.99
N CYS A 101 -1.56 -0.72 -4.08
CA CYS A 101 -1.19 -1.10 -5.45
C CYS A 101 -1.39 -2.61 -5.69
N TRP A 102 -0.32 -3.37 -5.89
CA TRP A 102 -0.37 -4.83 -6.02
C TRP A 102 -1.11 -5.52 -4.87
N GLY A 103 -0.91 -5.07 -3.63
CA GLY A 103 -1.63 -5.60 -2.48
C GLY A 103 -3.15 -5.44 -2.59
N HIS A 104 -3.63 -4.36 -3.20
CA HIS A 104 -5.05 -4.15 -3.45
C HIS A 104 -5.59 -5.12 -4.52
N GLN A 105 -4.83 -5.35 -5.58
CA GLN A 105 -5.16 -6.32 -6.63
C GLN A 105 -5.24 -7.75 -6.07
N ALA A 106 -4.28 -8.14 -5.22
CA ALA A 106 -4.27 -9.44 -4.55
C ALA A 106 -5.51 -9.63 -3.65
N ILE A 107 -5.88 -8.62 -2.86
CA ILE A 107 -7.12 -8.66 -2.05
C ILE A 107 -8.34 -8.86 -2.93
N LEU A 108 -8.48 -8.07 -3.98
CA LEU A 108 -9.62 -8.13 -4.88
C LEU A 108 -9.74 -9.53 -5.52
N ARG A 109 -8.62 -10.09 -6.01
CA ARG A 109 -8.59 -11.45 -6.58
C ARG A 109 -8.86 -12.54 -5.54
N ALA A 110 -8.34 -12.40 -4.32
CA ALA A 110 -8.59 -13.36 -3.25
C ALA A 110 -10.09 -13.50 -2.95
N PHE A 111 -10.85 -12.41 -3.07
CA PHE A 111 -12.28 -12.36 -2.78
C PHE A 111 -13.17 -12.40 -4.03
N GLY A 112 -12.66 -12.94 -5.14
CA GLY A 112 -13.45 -13.27 -6.33
C GLY A 112 -13.58 -12.15 -7.37
N GLY A 113 -12.88 -11.03 -7.18
CA GLY A 113 -12.73 -10.01 -8.21
C GLY A 113 -11.72 -10.41 -9.28
N GLU A 114 -11.65 -9.59 -10.34
CA GLU A 114 -10.78 -9.82 -11.48
C GLU A 114 -9.71 -8.72 -11.60
N VAL A 115 -8.48 -9.13 -11.90
CA VAL A 115 -7.34 -8.25 -12.17
C VAL A 115 -6.99 -8.39 -13.63
N ARG A 116 -6.87 -7.26 -14.34
CA ARG A 116 -6.54 -7.21 -15.77
C ARG A 116 -5.46 -6.18 -16.03
N ALA A 117 -4.72 -6.36 -17.12
CA ALA A 117 -3.87 -5.32 -17.65
C ALA A 117 -4.71 -4.10 -18.04
N VAL A 118 -4.23 -2.92 -17.69
CA VAL A 118 -4.82 -1.67 -18.17
C VAL A 118 -4.42 -1.47 -19.64
N PRO A 119 -5.35 -1.15 -20.56
CA PRO A 119 -5.04 -1.05 -21.99
C PRO A 119 -3.96 -0.02 -22.35
N THR A 120 -3.77 0.99 -21.50
CA THR A 120 -2.80 2.08 -21.70
C THR A 120 -1.40 1.77 -21.15
N GLY A 121 -1.18 0.56 -20.61
CA GLY A 121 0.08 0.22 -19.92
C GLY A 121 0.21 0.87 -18.53
N PRO A 122 1.34 0.64 -17.83
CA PRO A 122 1.56 1.13 -16.47
C PRO A 122 1.32 2.65 -16.34
N ILE A 123 0.63 3.02 -15.26
CA ILE A 123 0.30 4.42 -14.97
C ILE A 123 1.09 4.84 -13.73
N ALA A 124 2.00 5.80 -13.91
CA ALA A 124 2.57 6.59 -12.81
C ALA A 124 1.91 7.97 -12.86
N GLY A 125 1.20 8.35 -11.80
CA GLY A 125 0.32 9.52 -11.83
C GLY A 125 0.04 10.11 -10.44
N LEU A 126 0.15 11.44 -10.33
CA LEU A 126 -0.45 12.22 -9.26
C LEU A 126 -1.82 12.65 -9.76
N GLU A 127 -2.85 11.94 -9.34
CA GLU A 127 -4.23 12.21 -9.70
C GLU A 127 -5.07 12.51 -8.47
N ASP A 128 -6.05 13.39 -8.65
CA ASP A 128 -7.09 13.64 -7.66
C ASP A 128 -8.11 12.51 -7.72
N VAL A 129 -8.28 11.82 -6.60
CA VAL A 129 -9.22 10.71 -6.47
C VAL A 129 -10.51 11.21 -5.85
N ASN A 130 -11.57 11.29 -6.65
CA ASN A 130 -12.91 11.59 -6.15
C ASN A 130 -13.44 10.44 -5.28
N LEU A 131 -13.88 10.77 -4.08
CA LEU A 131 -14.47 9.80 -3.15
C LEU A 131 -15.87 9.41 -3.60
N THR A 132 -16.12 8.10 -3.61
CA THR A 132 -17.48 7.56 -3.67
C THR A 132 -18.22 7.83 -2.37
N GLU A 133 -19.53 7.57 -2.31
CA GLU A 133 -20.29 7.65 -1.05
C GLU A 133 -19.70 6.80 0.07
N ALA A 134 -19.26 5.57 -0.25
CA ALA A 134 -18.58 4.71 0.69
C ALA A 134 -17.22 5.29 1.12
N GLY A 135 -16.47 5.86 0.16
CA GLY A 135 -15.23 6.56 0.42
C GLY A 135 -15.42 7.75 1.35
N MET A 136 -16.50 8.53 1.20
CA MET A 136 -16.82 9.65 2.09
C MET A 136 -17.15 9.18 3.51
N LYS A 137 -17.91 8.08 3.68
CA LYS A 137 -18.21 7.54 5.01
C LYS A 137 -16.96 7.14 5.78
N LEU A 138 -15.96 6.58 5.09
CA LEU A 138 -14.72 6.16 5.73
C LEU A 138 -13.74 7.33 5.85
N PHE A 139 -13.55 8.11 4.79
CA PHE A 139 -12.44 9.04 4.67
C PHE A 139 -12.80 10.51 4.83
N SER A 140 -14.06 10.96 4.87
CA SER A 140 -14.39 12.38 5.09
C SER A 140 -14.07 12.82 6.53
N THR A 141 -12.77 12.97 6.80
CA THR A 141 -12.18 13.38 8.09
C THR A 141 -12.45 14.84 8.44
N ARG A 142 -12.95 15.61 7.47
CA ARG A 142 -13.41 16.99 7.60
C ARG A 142 -14.68 17.18 6.76
N SER A 143 -15.55 18.11 7.17
CA SER A 143 -16.74 18.46 6.39
C SER A 143 -16.34 18.95 4.99
N GLY A 144 -16.99 18.42 3.96
CA GLY A 144 -16.79 18.86 2.57
C GLY A 144 -15.65 18.19 1.80
N VAL A 145 -14.90 17.24 2.38
CA VAL A 145 -13.87 16.49 1.63
C VAL A 145 -14.54 15.51 0.68
N LYS A 146 -14.38 15.77 -0.62
CA LYS A 146 -14.92 14.95 -1.73
C LYS A 146 -13.83 14.34 -2.62
N ALA A 147 -12.59 14.77 -2.47
CA ALA A 147 -11.45 14.23 -3.20
C ALA A 147 -10.20 14.27 -2.32
N TYR A 148 -9.26 13.39 -2.61
CA TYR A 148 -7.92 13.41 -2.06
C TYR A 148 -6.90 13.48 -3.18
N ALA A 149 -5.83 14.26 -2.98
CA ALA A 149 -4.64 14.13 -3.82
C ALA A 149 -4.03 12.74 -3.61
N HIS A 150 -3.27 12.26 -4.61
CA HIS A 150 -2.65 10.92 -4.60
C HIS A 150 -2.04 10.57 -3.23
N PRO A 151 -2.39 9.43 -2.62
CA PRO A 151 -2.07 9.13 -1.22
C PRO A 151 -0.61 8.67 -1.01
N GLY A 152 0.31 9.06 -1.88
CA GLY A 152 1.73 8.74 -1.77
C GLY A 152 2.31 9.36 -0.50
N VAL A 153 2.79 8.51 0.41
CA VAL A 153 3.26 8.96 1.74
C VAL A 153 4.70 9.48 1.69
N GLN A 154 5.50 9.04 0.72
CA GLN A 154 6.91 9.45 0.61
C GLN A 154 7.27 9.90 -0.79
N THR A 155 7.56 11.21 -0.91
CA THR A 155 8.03 11.87 -2.12
C THR A 155 9.31 11.24 -2.68
N GLU A 156 10.30 10.98 -1.82
CA GLU A 156 11.61 10.47 -2.27
C GLU A 156 11.52 9.05 -2.85
N LEU A 157 10.71 8.17 -2.24
CA LEU A 157 10.46 6.85 -2.82
C LEU A 157 9.75 6.96 -4.17
N ALA A 158 8.76 7.87 -4.30
CA ALA A 158 8.06 8.09 -5.56
C ALA A 158 9.01 8.65 -6.65
N LYS A 159 9.93 9.56 -6.29
CA LYS A 159 10.98 10.05 -7.19
C LYS A 159 11.91 8.90 -7.62
N LYS A 160 12.35 8.06 -6.69
CA LYS A 160 13.21 6.90 -6.98
C LYS A 160 12.53 5.90 -7.93
N MET A 161 11.27 5.57 -7.67
CA MET A 161 10.47 4.73 -8.58
C MET A 161 10.39 5.29 -10.00
N LEU A 162 10.29 6.62 -10.14
CA LEU A 162 10.14 7.27 -11.43
C LEU A 162 11.47 7.44 -12.19
N LEU A 163 12.58 7.63 -11.45
CA LEU A 163 13.89 7.94 -12.02
C LEU A 163 14.77 6.70 -12.23
N GLU A 164 14.65 5.68 -11.37
CA GLU A 164 15.55 4.52 -11.40
C GLU A 164 14.90 3.27 -12.01
N GLU A 165 13.58 3.25 -12.20
CA GLU A 165 12.88 2.18 -12.91
C GLU A 165 12.58 2.56 -14.36
N ASP A 166 13.64 2.97 -15.06
CA ASP A 166 13.64 3.36 -16.48
C ASP A 166 12.83 2.35 -17.34
N GLU A 167 12.02 2.89 -18.25
CA GLU A 167 11.08 2.21 -19.18
C GLU A 167 9.72 1.76 -18.61
N VAL A 168 9.60 1.39 -17.32
CA VAL A 168 8.32 0.87 -16.79
C VAL A 168 7.36 1.99 -16.40
N TYR A 169 7.84 2.99 -15.66
CA TYR A 169 7.00 4.05 -15.10
C TYR A 169 7.23 5.41 -15.75
N ASN A 170 8.36 5.62 -16.42
CA ASN A 170 8.66 6.87 -17.13
C ASN A 170 8.60 6.73 -18.66
N GLY A 171 8.42 5.52 -19.19
CA GLY A 171 8.48 5.26 -20.64
C GLY A 171 7.41 5.99 -21.46
N ASN A 172 6.33 6.41 -20.81
CA ASN A 172 5.25 7.18 -21.43
C ASN A 172 5.39 8.70 -21.22
N PHE A 173 6.43 9.18 -20.53
CA PHE A 173 6.63 10.60 -20.27
C PHE A 173 7.60 11.23 -21.27
N SER A 174 7.24 12.39 -21.81
CA SER A 174 8.24 13.31 -22.37
C SER A 174 9.14 13.87 -21.25
N LYS A 175 10.33 14.36 -21.60
CA LYS A 175 11.24 15.00 -20.63
C LYS A 175 10.60 16.14 -19.85
N TRP A 176 9.70 16.90 -20.49
CA TRP A 176 9.00 18.01 -19.85
C TRP A 176 7.92 17.49 -18.87
N GLU A 177 7.12 16.50 -19.27
CA GLU A 177 6.12 15.91 -18.39
C GLU A 177 6.77 15.27 -17.16
N LEU A 178 7.93 14.62 -17.34
CA LEU A 178 8.70 14.06 -16.23
C LEU A 178 9.16 15.15 -15.25
N GLN A 179 9.68 16.28 -15.76
CA GLN A 179 10.12 17.40 -14.91
C GLN A 179 8.96 18.07 -14.17
N ASP A 180 7.83 18.31 -14.86
CA ASP A 180 6.62 18.84 -14.22
C ASP A 180 6.11 17.90 -13.12
N TYR A 181 6.12 16.60 -13.39
CA TYR A 181 5.72 15.58 -12.43
C TYR A 181 6.61 15.57 -11.18
N LEU A 182 7.93 15.60 -11.36
CA LEU A 182 8.88 15.66 -10.23
C LEU A 182 8.67 16.90 -9.37
N LYS A 183 8.35 18.05 -9.98
CA LYS A 183 8.00 19.28 -9.27
C LYS A 183 6.69 19.16 -8.51
N ARG A 184 5.69 18.46 -9.07
CA ARG A 184 4.41 18.21 -8.39
C ARG A 184 4.57 17.27 -7.19
N LEU A 185 5.51 16.33 -7.23
CA LEU A 185 5.83 15.44 -6.09
C LEU A 185 6.37 16.19 -4.86
N GLU A 186 6.87 17.41 -5.02
CA GLU A 186 7.33 18.27 -3.93
C GLU A 186 6.19 18.97 -3.19
N GLN A 187 4.98 18.95 -3.74
CA GLN A 187 3.80 19.50 -3.08
C GLN A 187 3.31 18.54 -1.97
N PRO A 188 2.74 19.07 -0.88
CA PRO A 188 2.12 18.24 0.14
C PRO A 188 1.06 17.31 -0.45
N THR A 189 1.12 16.02 -0.12
CA THR A 189 0.09 15.04 -0.47
C THR A 189 -0.81 14.75 0.73
N ASP A 190 -1.99 14.18 0.48
CA ASP A 190 -2.90 13.75 1.53
C ASP A 190 -2.57 12.36 2.10
N GLY A 191 -1.43 11.75 1.68
CA GLY A 191 -1.07 10.38 2.05
C GLY A 191 -1.06 10.13 3.56
N PHE A 192 -0.45 11.03 4.33
CA PHE A 192 -0.45 10.94 5.80
C PHE A 192 -1.84 11.11 6.42
N LEU A 193 -2.71 11.94 5.84
CA LEU A 193 -4.09 12.13 6.32
C LEU A 193 -4.92 10.88 6.11
N VAL A 194 -4.84 10.30 4.90
CA VAL A 194 -5.52 9.05 4.53
C VAL A 194 -5.02 7.91 5.43
N LEU A 195 -3.70 7.73 5.54
CA LEU A 195 -3.13 6.65 6.34
C LEU A 195 -3.45 6.79 7.84
N ARG A 196 -3.43 8.02 8.39
CA ARG A 196 -3.86 8.26 9.77
C ARG A 196 -5.33 7.89 10.00
N ARG A 197 -6.21 8.15 9.01
CA ARG A 197 -7.61 7.72 9.09
C ARG A 197 -7.75 6.20 9.09
N VAL A 198 -6.95 5.49 8.28
CA VAL A 198 -6.89 4.02 8.30
C VAL A 198 -6.47 3.51 9.67
N ILE A 199 -5.41 4.06 10.28
CA ILE A 199 -4.97 3.65 11.62
C ILE A 199 -6.06 3.89 12.68
N LYS A 200 -6.78 5.01 12.59
CA LYS A 200 -7.94 5.25 13.46
C LYS A 200 -9.02 4.19 13.24
N TRP A 201 -9.33 3.88 11.98
CA TRP A 201 -10.31 2.84 11.64
C TRP A 201 -9.91 1.50 12.23
N VAL A 202 -8.62 1.12 12.23
CA VAL A 202 -8.16 -0.14 12.83
C VAL A 202 -8.54 -0.28 14.31
N ARG A 203 -8.64 0.84 15.04
CA ARG A 203 -9.02 0.85 16.46
C ARG A 203 -10.52 0.92 16.73
N GLU A 204 -11.33 1.17 15.70
CA GLU A 204 -12.81 1.14 15.75
C GLU A 204 -13.32 -0.31 15.67
#